data_AF-A0A8H6LLK3-F1
#
_entry.id   AF-A0A8H6LLK3-F1
#
_cell.length_a   1.000
_cell.length_b   1.000
_cell.length_c   1.000
_cell.angle_alpha   90.00
_cell.angle_beta   90.00
_cell.angle_gamma   90.00
#
_symmetry.space_group_name_H-M   'P 1'
#
loop_
_entity.id
_entity.type
_entity.pdbx_description
1 polymer ?
#
loop_
_entity_poly.entity_id
_entity_poly.type
_entity_poly.pdbx_seq_one_letter_code
_entity_poly.pdbx_strand_id
1 'polypeptide(L)'
;MQSIQQLRQRARFRGREEKATKSGGSLDEQIRELTVSVIGSEPLQLPTNTLSPAPFNILEVTTINADITTLSYTETFIKINDDALRKELNELAGKIWHGEISFGLGPISAKRLYHFMARLIEHRKCEDGHSSVSCALQVLVYWATSFNSTIEAKVEEMQSTMAAEFEYLWALFEPGKIMVIENFRGMKGLTACVSLVGVEELTDDDTRKLRLTVQTIDTASGKYGYHKQIFTIRSFVGKEHVCDLGLYPLSYHKDSQELEKRLVSRGREFIQLTSGDCFHYQQYEGKVFLDGSDVTSDWEGKRIMVDCALNKIRSSSVVPKITRGRGNSWLDPDKLTDEELLICSGTVPAITMSGGTMGAAAIDCLRPVEWRDISVAKNVGLADDTKAKMEIVMQVAKAGFGHQQSTVILFQ
;
A
#
# COMPACT_ATOMS: atom_id res chain seq x y z
N MET A 1 -16.74 -66.76 28.23
CA MET A 1 -17.24 -66.44 26.87
C MET A 1 -17.01 -64.97 26.43
N GLN A 2 -16.53 -64.05 27.28
CA GLN A 2 -16.35 -62.63 26.89
C GLN A 2 -15.02 -62.30 26.17
N SER A 3 -13.99 -63.16 26.25
CA SER A 3 -12.67 -62.89 25.66
C SER A 3 -12.59 -63.14 24.14
N ILE A 4 -13.37 -64.08 23.61
CA ILE A 4 -13.34 -64.46 22.17
C ILE A 4 -14.11 -63.44 21.30
N GLN A 5 -15.11 -62.74 21.84
CA GLN A 5 -15.84 -61.69 21.13
C GLN A 5 -15.02 -60.40 20.95
N GLN A 6 -14.17 -60.04 21.93
CA GLN A 6 -13.27 -58.87 21.81
C GLN A 6 -12.14 -59.08 20.80
N LEU A 7 -11.60 -60.30 20.70
CA LEU A 7 -10.58 -60.65 19.70
C LEU A 7 -11.14 -60.66 18.26
N ARG A 8 -12.40 -61.08 18.06
CA ARG A 8 -13.07 -61.04 16.76
C ARG A 8 -13.47 -59.62 16.33
N GLN A 9 -13.76 -58.71 17.26
CA GLN A 9 -13.99 -57.29 16.95
C GLN A 9 -12.70 -56.55 16.57
N ARG A 10 -11.59 -56.81 17.26
CA ARG A 10 -10.28 -56.22 16.89
C ARG A 10 -9.77 -56.68 15.52
N ALA A 11 -9.99 -57.93 15.14
CA ALA A 11 -9.64 -58.43 13.80
C ALA A 11 -10.55 -57.87 12.69
N ARG A 12 -11.84 -57.62 12.97
CA ARG A 12 -12.76 -56.93 12.04
C ARG A 12 -12.47 -55.44 11.88
N PHE A 13 -11.93 -54.79 12.91
CA PHE A 13 -11.47 -53.39 12.82
C PHE A 13 -10.16 -53.27 12.05
N ARG A 14 -9.18 -54.15 12.28
CA ARG A 14 -7.91 -54.17 11.52
C ARG A 14 -8.12 -54.45 10.02
N GLY A 15 -9.04 -55.37 9.68
CA GLY A 15 -9.42 -55.62 8.28
C GLY A 15 -10.32 -54.54 7.65
N ARG A 16 -10.85 -53.59 8.44
CA ARG A 16 -11.57 -52.40 7.95
C ARG A 16 -10.64 -51.19 7.80
N GLU A 17 -9.64 -51.05 8.68
CA GLU A 17 -8.56 -50.07 8.52
C GLU A 17 -7.64 -50.41 7.34
N GLU A 18 -7.33 -51.69 7.09
CA GLU A 18 -6.59 -52.13 5.89
C GLU A 18 -7.42 -52.12 4.59
N LYS A 19 -8.75 -51.95 4.67
CA LYS A 19 -9.61 -51.74 3.49
C LYS A 19 -10.03 -50.29 3.27
N ALA A 20 -9.93 -49.43 4.30
CA ALA A 20 -10.14 -47.99 4.18
C ALA A 20 -8.93 -47.27 3.59
N THR A 21 -7.74 -47.90 3.59
CA THR A 21 -6.53 -47.42 2.90
C THR A 21 -6.47 -47.79 1.41
N LYS A 22 -7.57 -48.29 0.81
CA LYS A 22 -7.62 -48.70 -0.61
C LYS A 22 -8.66 -47.99 -1.48
N SER A 23 -9.21 -46.85 -1.04
CA SER A 23 -9.94 -45.94 -1.95
C SER A 23 -9.63 -44.45 -1.75
N GLY A 24 -8.52 -44.11 -1.09
CA GLY A 24 -8.03 -42.74 -1.06
C GLY A 24 -7.15 -42.49 -2.29
N GLY A 25 -7.65 -41.78 -3.28
CA GLY A 25 -6.78 -41.21 -4.32
C GLY A 25 -5.71 -40.34 -3.66
N SER A 26 -4.48 -40.35 -4.19
CA SER A 26 -3.41 -39.44 -3.77
C SER A 26 -3.93 -38.00 -3.73
N LEU A 27 -3.39 -37.14 -2.87
CA LEU A 27 -3.76 -35.71 -2.85
C LEU A 27 -3.63 -35.07 -4.24
N ASP A 28 -2.68 -35.55 -5.06
CA ASP A 28 -2.52 -35.12 -6.46
C ASP A 28 -3.70 -35.54 -7.34
N GLU A 29 -4.27 -36.72 -7.13
CA GLU A 29 -5.46 -37.18 -7.85
C GLU A 29 -6.67 -36.34 -7.49
N GLN A 30 -6.82 -35.98 -6.20
CA GLN A 30 -7.87 -35.07 -5.75
C GLN A 30 -7.72 -33.68 -6.38
N ILE A 31 -6.51 -33.12 -6.42
CA ILE A 31 -6.26 -31.85 -7.11
C ILE A 31 -6.65 -31.95 -8.59
N ARG A 32 -6.30 -33.06 -9.25
CA ARG A 32 -6.64 -33.28 -10.66
C ARG A 32 -8.16 -33.28 -10.88
N GLU A 33 -8.93 -33.93 -10.02
CA GLU A 33 -10.40 -33.93 -10.07
C GLU A 33 -11.02 -32.54 -9.81
N LEU A 34 -10.33 -31.68 -9.06
CA LEU A 34 -10.77 -30.31 -8.76
C LEU A 34 -10.39 -29.30 -9.86
N THR A 35 -9.48 -29.67 -10.77
CA THR A 35 -8.93 -28.78 -11.80
C THR A 35 -9.81 -28.80 -13.05
N VAL A 36 -10.18 -27.61 -13.52
CA VAL A 36 -11.00 -27.40 -14.70
C VAL A 36 -10.25 -26.47 -15.65
N SER A 37 -9.82 -27.00 -16.80
CA SER A 37 -9.21 -26.19 -17.86
C SER A 37 -10.29 -25.48 -18.68
N VAL A 38 -10.14 -24.17 -18.88
CA VAL A 38 -11.06 -23.31 -19.62
C VAL A 38 -10.29 -22.58 -20.70
N ILE A 39 -10.80 -22.56 -21.92
CA ILE A 39 -10.27 -21.74 -23.01
C ILE A 39 -11.24 -20.57 -23.20
N GLY A 40 -10.73 -19.34 -23.22
CA GLY A 40 -11.56 -18.15 -23.38
C GLY A 40 -10.86 -16.98 -24.05
N SER A 41 -11.64 -15.96 -24.41
CA SER A 41 -11.20 -14.64 -24.89
C SER A 41 -11.64 -13.57 -23.88
N GLU A 42 -10.85 -12.52 -23.68
CA GLU A 42 -11.25 -11.41 -22.80
C GLU A 42 -12.47 -10.62 -23.31
N PRO A 43 -13.30 -10.05 -22.41
CA PRO A 43 -13.30 -10.24 -20.96
C PRO A 43 -14.19 -11.43 -20.60
N LEU A 44 -13.61 -12.47 -19.99
CA LEU A 44 -14.33 -13.67 -19.58
C LEU A 44 -15.41 -13.36 -18.54
N GLN A 45 -16.67 -13.70 -18.88
CA GLN A 45 -17.63 -14.15 -17.88
C GLN A 45 -17.20 -15.55 -17.45
N LEU A 46 -16.28 -15.66 -16.47
CA LEU A 46 -15.91 -16.96 -15.90
C LEU A 46 -17.17 -17.72 -15.51
N PRO A 47 -17.28 -19.04 -15.81
CA PRO A 47 -18.51 -19.79 -15.59
C PRO A 47 -18.90 -19.76 -14.10
N THR A 48 -19.86 -18.91 -13.77
CA THR A 48 -20.51 -18.85 -12.46
C THR A 48 -21.32 -20.12 -12.20
N ASN A 49 -21.74 -20.82 -13.26
CA ASN A 49 -22.58 -22.02 -13.23
C ASN A 49 -21.82 -23.34 -13.38
N THR A 50 -20.61 -23.47 -12.83
CA THR A 50 -20.12 -24.82 -12.51
C THR A 50 -20.93 -25.35 -11.31
N LEU A 51 -21.99 -26.11 -11.57
CA LEU A 51 -22.66 -26.99 -10.59
C LEU A 51 -21.69 -28.13 -10.22
N SER A 52 -20.54 -27.78 -9.65
CA SER A 52 -19.58 -28.74 -9.12
C SER A 52 -20.00 -29.05 -7.68
N PRO A 53 -20.15 -30.34 -7.31
CA PRO A 53 -20.36 -30.71 -5.91
C PRO A 53 -19.09 -30.54 -5.06
N ALA A 54 -17.97 -30.17 -5.67
CA ALA A 54 -16.70 -29.96 -4.98
C ALA A 54 -16.71 -28.68 -4.13
N PRO A 55 -16.03 -28.67 -2.96
CA PRO A 55 -15.99 -27.52 -2.08
C PRO A 55 -15.31 -26.29 -2.70
N PHE A 56 -14.39 -26.50 -3.64
CA PHE A 56 -13.81 -25.47 -4.49
C PHE A 56 -13.40 -26.06 -5.85
N ASN A 57 -13.12 -25.20 -6.83
CA ASN A 57 -12.50 -25.58 -8.10
C ASN A 57 -11.24 -24.76 -8.34
N ILE A 58 -10.26 -25.39 -9.00
CA ILE A 58 -9.08 -24.73 -9.56
C ILE A 58 -9.38 -24.55 -11.05
N LEU A 59 -9.42 -23.31 -11.52
CA LEU A 59 -9.72 -22.99 -12.91
C LEU A 59 -8.41 -22.59 -13.60
N GLU A 60 -7.98 -23.35 -14.59
CA GLU A 60 -6.85 -23.00 -15.45
C GLU A 60 -7.38 -22.37 -16.73
N VAL A 61 -7.30 -21.06 -16.81
CA VAL A 61 -7.87 -20.27 -17.89
C VAL A 61 -6.77 -19.94 -18.89
N THR A 62 -6.83 -20.51 -20.09
CA THR A 62 -5.92 -20.17 -21.18
C THR A 62 -6.59 -19.14 -22.09
N THR A 63 -6.02 -17.94 -22.13
CA THR A 63 -6.46 -16.86 -23.01
C THR A 63 -5.75 -16.99 -24.35
N ILE A 64 -6.52 -17.13 -25.42
CA ILE A 64 -6.01 -17.16 -26.80
C ILE A 64 -6.33 -15.80 -27.42
N ASN A 65 -5.30 -15.00 -27.69
CA ASN A 65 -5.48 -13.73 -28.38
C ASN A 65 -5.70 -13.96 -29.87
N ALA A 66 -6.62 -13.19 -30.45
CA ALA A 66 -6.93 -13.27 -31.88
C ALA A 66 -5.83 -12.65 -32.76
N ASP A 67 -5.02 -11.75 -32.19
CA ASP A 67 -3.88 -11.13 -32.87
C ASP A 67 -2.59 -11.94 -32.65
N ILE A 68 -1.82 -12.14 -33.72
CA ILE A 68 -0.66 -13.05 -33.78
C ILE A 68 0.53 -12.49 -32.96
N THR A 69 0.45 -11.22 -32.56
CA THR A 69 1.49 -10.52 -31.80
C THR A 69 1.44 -10.77 -30.29
N THR A 70 0.32 -11.24 -29.76
CA THR A 70 0.10 -11.34 -28.31
C THR A 70 0.04 -12.82 -27.90
N LEU A 71 1.10 -13.33 -27.28
CA LEU A 71 1.21 -14.73 -26.87
C LEU A 71 0.02 -15.16 -25.98
N SER A 72 -0.49 -16.37 -26.22
CA SER A 72 -1.45 -17.00 -25.31
C SER A 72 -0.83 -17.21 -23.95
N TYR A 73 -1.57 -16.93 -22.88
CA TYR A 73 -1.12 -17.13 -21.51
C TYR A 73 -2.18 -17.87 -20.70
N THR A 74 -1.74 -18.62 -19.68
CA THR A 74 -2.60 -19.38 -18.79
C THR A 74 -2.56 -18.76 -17.40
N GLU A 75 -3.73 -18.49 -16.82
CA GLU A 75 -3.88 -18.02 -15.46
C GLU A 75 -4.68 -19.01 -14.62
N THR A 76 -4.29 -19.12 -13.35
CA THR A 76 -4.98 -19.99 -12.39
C THR A 76 -5.88 -19.16 -11.49
N PHE A 77 -7.13 -19.60 -11.34
CA PHE A 77 -8.10 -19.01 -10.42
C PHE A 77 -8.65 -20.07 -9.46
N ILE A 78 -9.06 -19.65 -8.27
CA ILE A 78 -9.73 -20.49 -7.28
C ILE A 78 -11.16 -20.00 -7.12
N LYS A 79 -12.13 -20.90 -7.30
CA LYS A 79 -13.54 -20.64 -7.00
C LYS A 79 -13.95 -21.45 -5.78
N ILE A 80 -14.30 -20.77 -4.69
CA ILE A 80 -14.84 -21.42 -3.50
C ILE A 80 -16.34 -21.62 -3.70
N ASN A 81 -16.81 -22.87 -3.70
CA ASN A 81 -18.23 -23.19 -3.89
C ASN A 81 -18.94 -23.39 -2.56
N ASP A 82 -18.26 -24.00 -1.58
CA ASP A 82 -18.81 -24.29 -0.26
C ASP A 82 -18.85 -23.05 0.64
N ASP A 83 -20.03 -22.77 1.20
CA ASP A 83 -20.25 -21.57 2.02
C ASP A 83 -19.58 -21.64 3.39
N ALA A 84 -19.43 -22.84 3.96
CA ALA A 84 -18.75 -23.01 5.25
C ALA A 84 -17.24 -22.74 5.09
N LEU A 85 -16.60 -23.30 4.06
CA LEU A 85 -15.21 -23.03 3.70
C LEU A 85 -14.99 -21.55 3.37
N ARG A 86 -15.91 -20.94 2.61
CA ARG A 86 -15.85 -19.50 2.29
C ARG A 86 -15.89 -18.64 3.55
N LYS A 87 -16.75 -18.97 4.51
CA LYS A 87 -16.84 -18.26 5.79
C LYS A 87 -15.57 -18.43 6.62
N GLU A 88 -15.05 -19.66 6.74
CA GLU A 88 -13.80 -19.94 7.46
C GLU A 88 -12.62 -19.17 6.84
N LEU A 89 -12.48 -19.15 5.51
CA LEU A 89 -11.42 -18.41 4.83
C LEU A 89 -11.51 -16.89 5.04
N ASN A 90 -12.71 -16.30 5.03
CA ASN A 90 -12.90 -14.88 5.32
C ASN A 90 -12.59 -14.54 6.79
N GLU A 91 -12.98 -15.41 7.73
CA GLU A 91 -12.63 -15.24 9.15
C GLU A 91 -11.13 -15.34 9.38
N LEU A 92 -10.45 -16.29 8.71
CA LEU A 92 -9.00 -16.42 8.73
C LEU A 92 -8.32 -15.20 8.13
N ALA A 93 -8.76 -14.74 6.94
CA ALA A 93 -8.24 -13.51 6.34
C ALA A 93 -8.33 -12.32 7.30
N GLY A 94 -9.44 -12.13 8.00
CA GLY A 94 -9.56 -11.06 9.01
C GLY A 94 -8.59 -11.16 10.20
N LYS A 95 -8.05 -12.36 10.47
CA LYS A 95 -7.12 -12.63 11.58
C LYS A 95 -5.65 -12.57 11.17
N ILE A 96 -5.30 -13.17 10.02
CA ILE A 96 -3.90 -13.41 9.62
C ILE A 96 -3.43 -12.51 8.47
N TRP A 97 -4.32 -11.71 7.88
CA TRP A 97 -4.04 -10.93 6.68
C TRP A 97 -4.25 -9.44 6.89
N HIS A 98 -3.29 -8.64 6.40
CA HIS A 98 -3.31 -7.18 6.52
C HIS A 98 -3.72 -6.47 5.22
N GLY A 99 -3.81 -7.20 4.10
CA GLY A 99 -4.25 -6.66 2.81
C GLY A 99 -5.74 -6.84 2.53
N GLU A 100 -6.18 -6.41 1.35
CA GLU A 100 -7.58 -6.54 0.90
C GLU A 100 -7.81 -7.86 0.17
N ILE A 101 -8.30 -8.87 0.88
CA ILE A 101 -8.78 -10.14 0.31
C ILE A 101 -10.18 -10.42 0.84
N SER A 102 -11.07 -10.83 -0.07
CA SER A 102 -12.39 -11.35 0.27
C SER A 102 -12.71 -12.55 -0.61
N PHE A 103 -13.20 -13.62 0.02
CA PHE A 103 -13.66 -14.82 -0.67
C PHE A 103 -15.14 -14.64 -0.98
N GLY A 104 -15.44 -14.06 -2.14
CA GLY A 104 -16.80 -13.88 -2.65
C GLY A 104 -17.36 -15.12 -3.37
N LEU A 105 -18.45 -14.94 -4.10
CA LEU A 105 -19.05 -15.99 -4.95
C LEU A 105 -18.27 -16.22 -6.26
N GLY A 106 -17.49 -15.22 -6.68
CA GLY A 106 -16.68 -15.28 -7.89
C GLY A 106 -15.32 -15.96 -7.67
N PRO A 107 -14.69 -16.41 -8.76
CA PRO A 107 -13.31 -16.89 -8.74
C PRO A 107 -12.33 -15.75 -8.40
N ILE A 108 -11.24 -16.09 -7.71
CA ILE A 108 -10.15 -15.18 -7.37
C ILE A 108 -8.83 -15.71 -7.96
N SER A 109 -8.00 -14.82 -8.51
CA SER A 109 -6.70 -15.20 -9.09
C SER A 109 -5.78 -15.81 -8.02
N ALA A 110 -5.10 -16.91 -8.37
CA ALA A 110 -4.10 -17.55 -7.53
C ALA A 110 -2.95 -16.60 -7.17
N LYS A 111 -2.55 -15.71 -8.09
CA LYS A 111 -1.54 -14.66 -7.87
C LYS A 111 -1.92 -13.76 -6.69
N ARG A 112 -3.20 -13.33 -6.61
CA ARG A 112 -3.72 -12.51 -5.51
C ARG A 112 -3.74 -13.24 -4.17
N LEU A 113 -3.79 -14.56 -4.19
CA LEU A 113 -3.85 -15.40 -3.00
C LEU A 113 -2.47 -15.83 -2.50
N TYR A 114 -1.42 -15.75 -3.32
CA TYR A 114 -0.08 -16.26 -3.00
C TYR A 114 0.43 -15.92 -1.59
N HIS A 115 0.46 -14.63 -1.22
CA HIS A 115 0.95 -14.20 0.08
C HIS A 115 0.00 -14.61 1.23
N PHE A 116 -1.31 -14.57 0.99
CA PHE A 116 -2.29 -15.07 1.96
C PHE A 116 -2.13 -16.58 2.19
N MET A 117 -1.89 -17.34 1.12
CA MET A 117 -1.68 -18.78 1.19
C MET A 117 -0.41 -19.12 1.96
N ALA A 118 0.67 -18.36 1.80
CA ALA A 118 1.88 -18.53 2.61
C ALA A 118 1.58 -18.37 4.11
N ARG A 119 0.82 -17.33 4.50
CA ARG A 119 0.37 -17.12 5.89
C ARG A 119 -0.56 -18.23 6.37
N LEU A 120 -1.46 -18.70 5.50
CA LEU A 120 -2.38 -19.80 5.81
C LEU A 120 -1.64 -21.11 6.07
N ILE A 121 -0.62 -21.43 5.26
CA ILE A 121 0.26 -22.59 5.42
C ILE A 121 0.97 -22.51 6.78
N GLU A 122 1.53 -21.34 7.12
CA GLU A 122 2.21 -21.12 8.41
C GLU A 122 1.24 -21.27 9.60
N HIS A 123 0.06 -20.66 9.52
CA HIS A 123 -0.97 -20.76 10.55
C HIS A 123 -1.42 -22.21 10.79
N ARG A 124 -1.60 -22.99 9.71
CA ARG A 124 -2.03 -24.40 9.80
C ARG A 124 -0.98 -25.32 10.41
N LYS A 125 0.31 -25.03 10.29
CA LYS A 125 1.36 -25.80 10.98
C LYS A 125 1.27 -25.70 12.51
N CYS A 126 0.56 -24.69 13.02
CA CYS A 126 0.47 -24.39 14.46
C CYS A 126 -0.84 -24.87 15.12
N GLU A 127 -1.85 -25.33 14.37
CA GLU A 127 -3.14 -25.78 14.93
C GLU A 127 -3.39 -27.28 14.74
N ASP A 128 -3.66 -27.99 15.83
CA ASP A 128 -4.09 -29.39 15.85
C ASP A 128 -5.64 -29.48 15.87
N GLY A 129 -6.30 -29.72 14.73
CA GLY A 129 -7.77 -29.80 14.71
C GLY A 129 -8.41 -30.51 13.51
N HIS A 130 -9.24 -31.53 13.81
CA HIS A 130 -10.00 -32.32 12.83
C HIS A 130 -11.48 -31.86 12.74
N SER A 131 -11.85 -31.15 11.67
CA SER A 131 -13.23 -30.88 11.23
C SER A 131 -13.40 -31.30 9.76
N SER A 132 -14.62 -31.39 9.20
CA SER A 132 -14.79 -31.70 7.76
C SER A 132 -14.36 -30.55 6.85
N VAL A 133 -14.46 -29.29 7.32
CA VAL A 133 -13.88 -28.12 6.63
C VAL A 133 -12.34 -28.22 6.63
N SER A 134 -11.76 -28.92 7.61
CA SER A 134 -10.32 -29.26 7.64
C SER A 134 -9.87 -30.08 6.43
N CYS A 135 -10.70 -30.96 5.85
CA CYS A 135 -10.27 -31.77 4.69
C CYS A 135 -10.15 -30.93 3.40
N ALA A 136 -11.19 -30.15 3.06
CA ALA A 136 -11.14 -29.27 1.89
C ALA A 136 -10.04 -28.21 2.03
N LEU A 137 -9.86 -27.68 3.24
CA LEU A 137 -8.80 -26.73 3.53
C LEU A 137 -7.40 -27.37 3.51
N GLN A 138 -7.25 -28.63 3.92
CA GLN A 138 -6.00 -29.39 3.76
C GLN A 138 -5.64 -29.57 2.28
N VAL A 139 -6.61 -29.93 1.43
CA VAL A 139 -6.36 -30.06 -0.02
C VAL A 139 -5.99 -28.70 -0.62
N LEU A 140 -6.66 -27.61 -0.22
CA LEU A 140 -6.31 -26.25 -0.66
C LEU A 140 -4.90 -25.84 -0.22
N VAL A 141 -4.51 -26.14 1.01
CA VAL A 141 -3.16 -25.88 1.56
C VAL A 141 -2.09 -26.70 0.82
N TYR A 142 -2.38 -27.96 0.52
CA TYR A 142 -1.49 -28.82 -0.26
C TYR A 142 -1.30 -28.28 -1.68
N TRP A 143 -2.39 -27.92 -2.36
CA TRP A 143 -2.34 -27.27 -3.67
C TRP A 143 -1.53 -25.96 -3.62
N ALA A 144 -1.78 -25.11 -2.62
CA ALA A 144 -1.09 -23.84 -2.48
C ALA A 144 0.41 -24.02 -2.23
N THR A 145 0.80 -25.04 -1.46
CA THR A 145 2.22 -25.39 -1.25
C THR A 145 2.88 -25.77 -2.58
N SER A 146 2.21 -26.60 -3.38
CA SER A 146 2.70 -27.00 -4.71
C SER A 146 2.83 -25.79 -5.65
N PHE A 147 1.79 -24.97 -5.72
CA PHE A 147 1.78 -23.74 -6.53
C PHE A 147 2.91 -22.78 -6.13
N ASN A 148 3.05 -22.50 -4.83
CA ASN A 148 4.05 -21.56 -4.32
C ASN A 148 5.49 -22.03 -4.57
N SER A 149 5.77 -23.34 -4.46
CA SER A 149 7.14 -23.86 -4.59
C SER A 149 7.85 -23.47 -5.89
N THR A 150 7.10 -23.38 -7.00
CA THR A 150 7.65 -22.98 -8.31
C THR A 150 7.96 -21.48 -8.37
N ILE A 151 7.21 -20.67 -7.63
CA ILE A 151 7.30 -19.21 -7.59
C ILE A 151 8.36 -18.77 -6.59
N GLU A 152 8.50 -19.47 -5.46
CA GLU A 152 9.48 -19.20 -4.41
C GLU A 152 10.91 -19.20 -4.96
N ALA A 153 11.27 -20.20 -5.77
CA ALA A 153 12.58 -20.25 -6.41
C ALA A 153 12.86 -19.02 -7.30
N LYS A 154 11.83 -18.51 -8.00
CA LYS A 154 11.93 -17.30 -8.81
C LYS A 154 12.01 -16.03 -7.97
N VAL A 155 11.25 -15.97 -6.87
CA VAL A 155 11.31 -14.86 -5.91
C VAL A 155 12.70 -14.77 -5.26
N GLU A 156 13.28 -15.89 -4.85
CA GLU A 156 14.64 -15.96 -4.29
C GLU A 156 15.71 -15.51 -5.31
N GLU A 157 15.56 -15.91 -6.58
CA GLU A 157 16.42 -15.44 -7.66
C GLU A 157 16.32 -13.90 -7.82
N MET A 158 15.11 -13.34 -7.88
CA MET A 158 14.91 -11.89 -8.03
C MET A 158 15.40 -11.11 -6.80
N GLN A 159 15.22 -11.66 -5.60
CA GLN A 159 15.72 -11.06 -4.34
C GLN A 159 17.25 -11.00 -4.31
N SER A 160 17.92 -12.09 -4.69
CA SER A 160 19.39 -12.17 -4.67
C SER A 160 20.05 -11.36 -5.78
N THR A 161 19.42 -11.27 -6.95
CA THR A 161 19.96 -10.54 -8.11
C THR A 161 19.50 -9.09 -8.20
N MET A 162 18.50 -8.69 -7.41
CA MET A 162 17.81 -7.39 -7.51
C MET A 162 17.19 -7.13 -8.90
N ALA A 163 16.99 -8.18 -9.70
CA ALA A 163 16.52 -8.10 -11.08
C ALA A 163 15.16 -8.76 -11.19
N ALA A 164 14.11 -7.97 -11.37
CA ALA A 164 12.74 -8.43 -11.47
C ALA A 164 12.35 -8.82 -12.89
N GLU A 165 11.61 -9.92 -13.01
CA GLU A 165 10.90 -10.33 -14.22
C GLU A 165 9.41 -10.01 -14.04
N PHE A 166 8.78 -9.32 -15.01
CA PHE A 166 7.39 -8.87 -14.87
C PHE A 166 6.41 -10.02 -14.55
N GLU A 167 6.64 -11.21 -15.10
CA GLU A 167 5.78 -12.38 -14.90
C GLU A 167 5.65 -12.81 -13.43
N TYR A 168 6.70 -12.60 -12.64
CA TYR A 168 6.75 -12.95 -11.21
C TYR A 168 6.73 -11.72 -10.30
N LEU A 169 6.66 -10.51 -10.87
CA LEU A 169 6.81 -9.25 -10.14
C LEU A 169 5.78 -9.10 -9.02
N TRP A 170 4.55 -9.54 -9.26
CA TRP A 170 3.46 -9.52 -8.28
C TRP A 170 3.82 -10.25 -6.97
N ALA A 171 4.70 -11.25 -7.01
CA ALA A 171 5.13 -12.02 -5.84
C ALA A 171 6.17 -11.29 -4.98
N LEU A 172 6.77 -10.20 -5.46
CA LEU A 172 7.65 -9.34 -4.67
C LEU A 172 6.87 -8.34 -3.80
N PHE A 173 5.61 -8.06 -4.16
CA PHE A 173 4.77 -7.06 -3.53
C PHE A 173 3.80 -7.70 -2.53
N GLU A 174 4.25 -7.93 -1.28
CA GLU A 174 3.41 -8.46 -0.20
C GLU A 174 2.53 -7.35 0.42
N PRO A 175 1.18 -7.41 0.29
CA PRO A 175 0.31 -6.47 0.99
C PRO A 175 0.54 -6.44 2.51
N GLY A 176 0.44 -5.25 3.09
CA GLY A 176 0.77 -4.95 4.48
C GLY A 176 2.23 -4.53 4.70
N LYS A 177 3.13 -4.76 3.72
CA LYS A 177 4.52 -4.32 3.83
C LYS A 177 4.71 -2.86 3.42
N ILE A 178 5.78 -2.27 3.92
CA ILE A 178 6.22 -0.93 3.55
C ILE A 178 6.96 -0.97 2.21
N MET A 179 6.58 -0.06 1.33
CA MET A 179 7.19 0.17 0.03
C MET A 179 7.84 1.56 0.01
N VAL A 180 8.89 1.71 -0.78
CA VAL A 180 9.56 2.97 -1.06
C VAL A 180 9.08 3.50 -2.41
N ILE A 181 8.70 4.77 -2.44
CA ILE A 181 8.44 5.54 -3.65
C ILE A 181 9.57 6.54 -3.83
N GLU A 182 10.22 6.47 -4.99
CA GLU A 182 11.13 7.52 -5.43
C GLU A 182 10.36 8.60 -6.21
N ASN A 183 10.80 9.86 -6.08
CA ASN A 183 10.19 11.01 -6.75
C ASN A 183 8.68 11.15 -6.46
N PHE A 184 8.30 11.01 -5.18
CA PHE A 184 6.93 11.11 -4.71
C PHE A 184 6.23 12.37 -5.25
N ARG A 185 5.02 12.20 -5.78
CA ARG A 185 4.24 13.26 -6.48
C ARG A 185 4.98 13.93 -7.65
N GLY A 186 5.91 13.23 -8.29
CA GLY A 186 6.74 13.75 -9.38
C GLY A 186 7.87 14.68 -8.91
N MET A 187 8.06 14.84 -7.60
CA MET A 187 9.06 15.74 -7.04
C MET A 187 10.41 15.02 -6.98
N LYS A 188 11.30 15.33 -7.94
CA LYS A 188 12.62 14.70 -8.01
C LYS A 188 13.37 14.80 -6.68
N GLY A 189 13.81 13.66 -6.15
CA GLY A 189 14.55 13.57 -4.89
C GLY A 189 13.69 13.49 -3.62
N LEU A 190 12.36 13.58 -3.73
CA LEU A 190 11.46 13.35 -2.62
C LEU A 190 11.14 11.86 -2.50
N THR A 191 11.84 11.16 -1.61
CA THR A 191 11.55 9.75 -1.28
C THR A 191 10.44 9.68 -0.23
N ALA A 192 9.51 8.73 -0.36
CA ALA A 192 8.47 8.46 0.63
C ALA A 192 8.31 6.96 0.87
N CYS A 193 7.83 6.60 2.05
CA CYS A 193 7.37 5.25 2.34
C CYS A 193 5.84 5.20 2.30
N VAL A 194 5.29 4.09 1.82
CA VAL A 194 3.85 3.84 1.74
C VAL A 194 3.55 2.42 2.21
N SER A 195 2.35 2.18 2.72
CA SER A 195 1.89 0.82 3.01
C SER A 195 1.18 0.24 1.80
N LEU A 196 1.56 -0.96 1.36
CA LEU A 196 0.90 -1.66 0.27
C LEU A 196 -0.43 -2.28 0.76
N VAL A 197 -1.52 -2.02 0.05
CA VAL A 197 -2.87 -2.49 0.41
C VAL A 197 -3.33 -3.64 -0.49
N GLY A 198 -2.99 -3.56 -1.77
CA GLY A 198 -3.44 -4.55 -2.74
C GLY A 198 -2.62 -4.55 -4.03
N VAL A 199 -2.65 -5.70 -4.70
CA VAL A 199 -1.93 -5.97 -5.95
C VAL A 199 -2.92 -6.61 -6.91
N GLU A 200 -3.02 -6.05 -8.11
CA GLU A 200 -3.87 -6.58 -9.18
C GLU A 200 -3.14 -6.47 -10.51
N GLU A 201 -3.15 -7.57 -11.26
CA GLU A 201 -2.71 -7.54 -12.65
C GLU A 201 -3.89 -7.21 -13.55
N LEU A 202 -3.67 -6.32 -14.51
CA LEU A 202 -4.68 -5.84 -15.44
C LEU A 202 -4.10 -5.90 -16.86
N THR A 203 -4.98 -6.09 -17.84
CA THR A 203 -4.66 -5.92 -19.24
C THR A 203 -5.52 -4.78 -19.78
N ASP A 204 -4.90 -3.82 -20.46
CA ASP A 204 -5.57 -2.65 -21.05
C ASP A 204 -4.81 -2.29 -22.33
N ASP A 205 -5.53 -2.09 -23.44
CA ASP A 205 -4.95 -1.85 -24.77
C ASP A 205 -3.78 -2.81 -25.10
N ASP A 206 -4.00 -4.12 -24.93
CA ASP A 206 -3.01 -5.20 -25.13
C ASP A 206 -1.74 -5.12 -24.26
N THR A 207 -1.69 -4.21 -23.29
CA THR A 207 -0.55 -4.03 -22.41
C THR A 207 -0.88 -4.52 -21.00
N ARG A 208 -0.18 -5.57 -20.56
CA ARG A 208 -0.24 -6.02 -19.16
C ARG A 208 0.35 -4.96 -18.25
N LYS A 209 -0.28 -4.74 -17.09
CA LYS A 209 0.15 -3.79 -16.07
C LYS A 209 -0.15 -4.32 -14.68
N LEU A 210 0.76 -4.08 -13.75
CA LEU A 210 0.58 -4.39 -12.33
C LEU A 210 0.10 -3.13 -11.61
N ARG A 211 -1.16 -3.14 -11.16
CA ARG A 211 -1.77 -2.09 -10.35
C ARG A 211 -1.49 -2.37 -8.88
N LEU A 212 -0.84 -1.40 -8.23
CA LEU A 212 -0.49 -1.44 -6.81
C LEU A 212 -1.31 -0.36 -6.10
N THR A 213 -2.18 -0.78 -5.18
CA THR A 213 -2.91 0.14 -4.31
C THR A 213 -2.09 0.35 -3.05
N VAL A 214 -1.66 1.57 -2.81
CA VAL A 214 -0.86 1.96 -1.65
C VAL A 214 -1.58 2.99 -0.82
N GLN A 215 -1.15 3.21 0.42
CA GLN A 215 -1.68 4.25 1.28
C GLN A 215 -0.59 4.99 2.05
N THR A 216 -0.81 6.29 2.23
CA THR A 216 -0.08 7.15 3.17
C THR A 216 -1.01 7.59 4.30
N ILE A 217 -0.44 8.12 5.38
CA ILE A 217 -1.20 8.91 6.35
C ILE A 217 -1.16 10.37 5.93
N ASP A 218 -2.34 10.98 5.81
CA ASP A 218 -2.49 12.39 5.42
C ASP A 218 -3.56 13.06 6.30
N THR A 219 -3.74 14.36 6.11
CA THR A 219 -4.62 15.20 6.92
C THR A 219 -5.57 16.05 6.07
N ALA A 220 -6.82 16.13 6.51
CA ALA A 220 -7.81 17.02 5.94
C ALA A 220 -8.45 17.84 7.07
N SER A 221 -8.01 19.10 7.19
CA SER A 221 -8.51 20.04 8.20
C SER A 221 -8.42 19.51 9.64
N GLY A 222 -7.24 19.03 10.04
CA GLY A 222 -6.95 18.57 11.41
C GLY A 222 -7.42 17.13 11.73
N LYS A 223 -7.97 16.41 10.74
CA LYS A 223 -8.28 14.97 10.87
C LYS A 223 -7.24 14.17 10.13
N TYR A 224 -6.71 13.14 10.78
CA TYR A 224 -5.70 12.24 10.22
C TYR A 224 -6.31 10.91 9.81
N GLY A 225 -5.96 10.46 8.60
CA GLY A 225 -6.45 9.20 8.07
C GLY A 225 -5.62 8.69 6.91
N TYR A 226 -6.04 7.57 6.35
CA TYR A 226 -5.34 6.92 5.25
C TYR A 226 -5.74 7.52 3.91
N HIS A 227 -4.77 7.97 3.12
CA HIS A 227 -4.97 8.42 1.76
C HIS A 227 -4.50 7.32 0.79
N LYS A 228 -5.45 6.70 0.07
CA LYS A 228 -5.15 5.66 -0.92
C LYS A 228 -4.71 6.27 -2.25
N GLN A 229 -3.70 5.67 -2.85
CA GLN A 229 -3.14 6.03 -4.14
C GLN A 229 -2.96 4.78 -4.99
N ILE A 230 -2.95 4.95 -6.31
CA ILE A 230 -2.72 3.88 -7.28
C ILE A 230 -1.37 4.14 -7.93
N PHE A 231 -0.51 3.14 -7.89
CA PHE A 231 0.71 3.07 -8.66
C PHE A 231 0.55 1.97 -9.72
N THR A 232 1.22 2.10 -10.86
CA THR A 232 1.10 1.14 -11.95
C THR A 232 2.46 0.90 -12.58
N ILE A 233 2.87 -0.37 -12.60
CA ILE A 233 4.07 -0.82 -13.31
C ILE A 233 3.60 -1.45 -14.62
N ARG A 234 4.03 -0.90 -15.76
CA ARG A 234 3.73 -1.49 -17.08
C ARG A 234 4.61 -2.72 -17.29
N SER A 235 4.10 -3.68 -18.06
CA SER A 235 4.92 -4.82 -18.48
C SER A 235 6.15 -4.37 -19.25
N PHE A 236 7.24 -5.11 -19.05
CA PHE A 236 8.52 -4.91 -19.68
C PHE A 236 9.10 -6.26 -20.11
N VAL A 237 9.99 -6.23 -21.10
CA VAL A 237 10.64 -7.42 -21.64
C VAL A 237 12.00 -7.59 -20.96
N GLY A 238 12.29 -8.81 -20.51
CA GLY A 238 13.55 -9.13 -19.84
C GLY A 238 13.49 -8.83 -18.34
N LYS A 239 14.60 -8.32 -17.81
CA LYS A 239 14.75 -8.03 -16.38
C LYS A 239 15.00 -6.54 -16.16
N GLU A 240 14.33 -5.97 -15.16
CA GLU A 240 14.58 -4.60 -14.69
C GLU A 240 15.07 -4.64 -13.24
N HIS A 241 15.92 -3.68 -12.87
CA HIS A 241 16.36 -3.59 -11.49
C HIS A 241 15.19 -3.17 -10.59
N VAL A 242 14.98 -3.85 -9.47
CA VAL A 242 13.80 -3.66 -8.61
C VAL A 242 13.63 -2.20 -8.17
N CYS A 243 14.73 -1.52 -7.84
CA CYS A 243 14.68 -0.11 -7.42
C CYS A 243 14.36 0.88 -8.55
N ASP A 244 14.47 0.45 -9.81
CA ASP A 244 14.19 1.31 -10.98
C ASP A 244 12.69 1.32 -11.34
N LEU A 245 11.89 0.43 -10.73
CA LEU A 245 10.44 0.33 -10.92
C LEU A 245 9.65 1.51 -10.33
N GLY A 246 10.30 2.41 -9.59
CA GLY A 246 9.72 3.60 -8.97
C GLY A 246 8.91 3.37 -7.68
N LEU A 247 8.38 2.15 -7.50
CA LEU A 247 7.80 1.65 -6.25
C LEU A 247 8.34 0.24 -5.99
N TYR A 248 8.96 0.02 -4.83
CA TYR A 248 9.58 -1.27 -4.49
C TYR A 248 9.54 -1.55 -2.98
N PRO A 249 9.63 -2.82 -2.53
CA PRO A 249 9.62 -3.12 -1.10
C PRO A 249 10.83 -2.53 -0.37
N LEU A 250 10.61 -1.99 0.83
CA LEU A 250 11.65 -1.33 1.63
C LEU A 250 12.88 -2.20 1.90
N SER A 251 12.72 -3.53 1.92
CA SER A 251 13.82 -4.49 2.06
C SER A 251 14.88 -4.42 0.96
N TYR A 252 14.54 -3.87 -0.22
CA TYR A 252 15.47 -3.69 -1.33
C TYR A 252 16.25 -2.36 -1.26
N HIS A 253 15.86 -1.46 -0.35
CA HIS A 253 16.56 -0.18 -0.19
C HIS A 253 17.89 -0.39 0.53
N LYS A 254 18.99 0.05 -0.11
CA LYS A 254 20.36 -0.14 0.40
C LYS A 254 20.55 0.39 1.83
N ASP A 255 19.94 1.54 2.14
CA ASP A 255 20.08 2.23 3.43
C ASP A 255 18.73 2.25 4.18
N SER A 256 17.97 1.15 4.12
CA SER A 256 16.59 1.07 4.64
C SER A 256 16.44 1.57 6.08
N GLN A 257 17.35 1.22 6.98
CA GLN A 257 17.32 1.66 8.38
C GLN A 257 17.48 3.18 8.54
N GLU A 258 18.33 3.80 7.72
CA GLU A 258 18.55 5.24 7.79
C GLU A 258 17.39 5.99 7.13
N LEU A 259 16.87 5.43 6.03
CA LEU A 259 15.65 5.92 5.40
C LEU A 259 14.49 5.90 6.40
N GLU A 260 14.28 4.79 7.11
CA GLU A 260 13.24 4.66 8.13
C GLU A 260 13.35 5.76 9.20
N LYS A 261 14.53 5.92 9.82
CA LYS A 261 14.74 6.97 10.85
C LYS A 261 14.42 8.36 10.32
N ARG A 262 14.92 8.69 9.13
CA ARG A 262 14.70 9.99 8.49
C ARG A 262 13.22 10.22 8.23
N LEU A 263 12.52 9.24 7.68
CA LEU A 263 11.11 9.36 7.32
C LEU A 263 10.19 9.34 8.54
N VAL A 264 10.52 8.61 9.61
CA VAL A 264 9.84 8.71 10.91
C VAL A 264 10.00 10.10 11.49
N SER A 265 11.22 10.67 11.46
CA SER A 265 11.46 12.05 11.89
C SER A 265 10.62 13.05 11.08
N ARG A 266 10.57 12.88 9.76
CA ARG A 266 9.72 13.70 8.88
C ARG A 266 8.24 13.51 9.18
N GLY A 267 7.80 12.31 9.53
CA GLY A 267 6.43 12.04 9.96
C GLY A 267 6.05 12.79 11.25
N ARG A 268 6.99 12.90 12.20
CA ARG A 268 6.78 13.74 13.40
C ARG A 268 6.69 15.22 13.04
N GLU A 269 7.53 15.69 12.12
CA GLU A 269 7.48 17.06 11.62
C GLU A 269 6.17 17.35 10.86
N PHE A 270 5.70 16.40 10.04
CA PHE A 270 4.38 16.47 9.40
C PHE A 270 3.30 16.72 10.46
N ILE A 271 3.21 15.88 11.49
CA ILE A 271 2.24 16.06 12.58
C ILE A 271 2.39 17.44 13.24
N GLN A 272 3.61 17.91 13.52
CA GLN A 272 3.83 19.22 14.13
C GLN A 272 3.32 20.37 13.25
N LEU A 273 3.57 20.30 11.94
CA LEU A 273 3.16 21.34 10.98
C LEU A 273 1.67 21.32 10.67
N THR A 274 0.98 20.21 10.93
CA THR A 274 -0.40 20.01 10.54
C THR A 274 -1.40 19.92 11.69
N SER A 275 -0.92 19.96 12.94
CA SER A 275 -1.76 19.82 14.12
C SER A 275 -2.39 21.13 14.56
N GLY A 276 -3.68 21.10 14.88
CA GLY A 276 -4.42 22.27 15.36
C GLY A 276 -4.78 23.27 14.26
N ASP A 277 -5.20 24.46 14.68
CA ASP A 277 -5.52 25.60 13.81
C ASP A 277 -4.34 26.61 13.79
N CYS A 278 -3.10 26.12 13.71
CA CYS A 278 -1.91 26.96 13.60
C CYS A 278 -1.32 26.97 12.18
N PHE A 279 -0.61 28.06 11.87
CA PHE A 279 0.15 28.24 10.64
C PHE A 279 1.63 28.44 10.96
N HIS A 280 2.50 28.05 10.03
CA HIS A 280 3.95 28.14 10.19
C HIS A 280 4.57 28.94 9.05
N TYR A 281 5.31 30.00 9.38
CA TYR A 281 6.13 30.71 8.39
C TYR A 281 7.43 29.96 8.17
N GLN A 282 7.73 29.68 6.90
CA GLN A 282 8.94 28.98 6.49
C GLN A 282 9.55 29.66 5.27
N GLN A 283 10.86 29.52 5.11
CA GLN A 283 11.52 29.73 3.82
C GLN A 283 11.54 28.41 3.07
N TYR A 284 11.37 28.46 1.76
CA TYR A 284 11.26 27.28 0.91
C TYR A 284 12.42 27.15 -0.06
N GLU A 285 13.07 25.99 -0.05
CA GLU A 285 14.21 25.68 -0.92
C GLU A 285 13.98 24.34 -1.61
N GLY A 286 13.16 24.36 -2.65
CA GLY A 286 12.91 23.16 -3.43
C GLY A 286 11.82 23.31 -4.46
N LYS A 287 11.46 22.17 -5.03
CA LYS A 287 10.34 22.08 -5.96
C LYS A 287 9.02 22.02 -5.20
N VAL A 288 7.94 22.50 -5.78
CA VAL A 288 6.58 22.46 -5.22
C VAL A 288 5.64 21.81 -6.22
N PHE A 289 4.65 21.06 -5.74
CA PHE A 289 3.49 20.68 -6.55
C PHE A 289 2.41 21.75 -6.44
N LEU A 290 2.21 22.54 -7.49
CA LEU A 290 1.22 23.61 -7.52
C LEU A 290 -0.19 23.07 -7.80
N ASP A 291 -1.20 23.78 -7.29
CA ASP A 291 -2.59 23.40 -7.54
C ASP A 291 -2.98 23.63 -9.01
N GLY A 292 -3.32 22.54 -9.70
CA GLY A 292 -3.76 22.61 -11.10
C GLY A 292 -2.64 22.68 -12.13
N SER A 293 -1.37 22.48 -11.73
CA SER A 293 -0.23 22.37 -12.65
C SER A 293 0.79 21.33 -12.17
N ASP A 294 1.84 21.12 -12.96
CA ASP A 294 2.93 20.21 -12.62
C ASP A 294 3.89 20.79 -11.58
N VAL A 295 4.85 19.95 -11.16
CA VAL A 295 5.92 20.30 -10.23
C VAL A 295 6.83 21.40 -10.82
N THR A 296 7.07 22.47 -10.07
CA THR A 296 7.90 23.62 -10.47
C THR A 296 8.91 24.01 -9.37
N SER A 297 9.93 24.79 -9.71
CA SER A 297 10.87 25.42 -8.76
C SER A 297 10.52 26.87 -8.43
N ASP A 298 9.34 27.36 -8.82
CA ASP A 298 8.94 28.76 -8.64
C ASP A 298 8.92 29.23 -7.18
N TRP A 299 8.95 28.32 -6.21
CA TRP A 299 8.97 28.66 -4.78
C TRP A 299 10.38 28.73 -4.18
N GLU A 300 11.42 28.42 -4.95
CA GLU A 300 12.80 28.43 -4.47
C GLU A 300 13.21 29.82 -3.95
N GLY A 301 13.70 29.87 -2.71
CA GLY A 301 14.07 31.10 -2.02
C GLY A 301 12.90 31.95 -1.54
N LYS A 302 11.65 31.53 -1.75
CA LYS A 302 10.46 32.28 -1.32
C LYS A 302 10.10 31.99 0.14
N ARG A 303 9.40 32.93 0.75
CA ARG A 303 8.73 32.74 2.04
C ARG A 303 7.33 32.20 1.81
N ILE A 304 6.97 31.18 2.58
CA ILE A 304 5.70 30.49 2.50
C ILE A 304 5.06 30.44 3.88
N MET A 305 3.74 30.26 3.88
CA MET A 305 2.96 29.90 5.06
C MET A 305 2.44 28.48 4.86
N VAL A 306 2.82 27.58 5.75
CA VAL A 306 2.28 26.22 5.84
C VAL A 306 1.04 26.26 6.73
N ASP A 307 -0.09 25.77 6.22
CA ASP A 307 -1.36 25.76 6.97
C ASP A 307 -2.34 24.71 6.40
N CYS A 308 -2.78 23.79 7.25
CA CYS A 308 -3.78 22.77 6.91
C CYS A 308 -5.15 23.33 6.54
N ALA A 309 -5.52 24.51 7.04
CA ALA A 309 -6.77 25.17 6.70
C ALA A 309 -6.84 25.53 5.20
N LEU A 310 -5.70 25.62 4.51
CA LEU A 310 -5.67 25.80 3.05
C LEU A 310 -6.42 24.69 2.32
N ASN A 311 -6.45 23.46 2.84
CA ASN A 311 -7.21 22.37 2.24
C ASN A 311 -8.73 22.63 2.19
N LYS A 312 -9.27 23.64 2.91
CA LYS A 312 -10.68 24.05 2.84
C LYS A 312 -10.99 24.90 1.60
N ILE A 313 -9.98 25.57 1.03
CA ILE A 313 -10.13 26.48 -0.12
C ILE A 313 -9.48 25.95 -1.40
N ARG A 314 -8.59 24.96 -1.29
CA ARG A 314 -7.97 24.27 -2.43
C ARG A 314 -8.99 23.38 -3.14
N SER A 315 -8.74 23.10 -4.43
CA SER A 315 -9.60 22.20 -5.22
C SER A 315 -9.67 20.80 -4.59
N SER A 316 -10.86 20.20 -4.59
CA SER A 316 -11.05 18.83 -4.09
C SER A 316 -10.28 17.77 -4.89
N SER A 317 -9.80 18.11 -6.10
CA SER A 317 -8.95 17.25 -6.92
C SER A 317 -7.50 17.15 -6.42
N VAL A 318 -7.01 18.15 -5.67
CA VAL A 318 -5.63 18.20 -5.16
C VAL A 318 -5.53 17.90 -3.67
N VAL A 319 -6.65 18.00 -2.94
CA VAL A 319 -6.74 17.69 -1.51
C VAL A 319 -6.75 16.17 -1.31
N PRO A 320 -5.94 15.63 -0.37
CA PRO A 320 -5.91 14.22 -0.08
C PRO A 320 -7.29 13.73 0.39
N LYS A 321 -7.79 12.69 -0.27
CA LYS A 321 -9.02 11.99 0.14
C LYS A 321 -8.64 10.97 1.20
N ILE A 322 -8.89 11.31 2.47
CA ILE A 322 -8.56 10.45 3.61
C ILE A 322 -9.75 9.60 4.05
N THR A 323 -9.46 8.37 4.44
CA THR A 323 -10.41 7.44 5.06
C THR A 323 -10.01 7.14 6.50
N ARG A 324 -10.98 6.72 7.31
CA ARG A 324 -10.75 6.34 8.71
C ARG A 324 -9.95 5.04 8.81
N GLY A 325 -9.28 4.86 9.94
CA GLY A 325 -8.52 3.65 10.25
C GLY A 325 -9.38 2.51 10.77
N ARG A 326 -8.72 1.53 11.40
CA ARG A 326 -9.37 0.37 12.03
C ARG A 326 -10.46 0.82 13.01
N GLY A 327 -11.60 0.14 12.99
CA GLY A 327 -12.75 0.51 13.84
C GLY A 327 -13.50 1.76 13.39
N ASN A 328 -13.23 2.25 12.17
CA ASN A 328 -13.90 3.43 11.59
C ASN A 328 -13.68 4.71 12.42
N SER A 329 -12.50 4.85 13.02
CA SER A 329 -12.05 6.04 13.77
C SER A 329 -10.96 6.80 13.02
N TRP A 330 -10.88 8.12 13.25
CA TRP A 330 -9.72 8.91 12.81
C TRP A 330 -8.47 8.50 13.59
N LEU A 331 -7.31 8.70 12.98
CA LEU A 331 -6.04 8.43 13.64
C LEU A 331 -5.76 9.53 14.67
N ASP A 332 -5.24 9.12 15.82
CA ASP A 332 -4.80 10.02 16.88
C ASP A 332 -3.34 10.39 16.63
N PRO A 333 -3.03 11.64 16.25
CA PRO A 333 -1.68 12.05 15.87
C PRO A 333 -0.66 11.86 17.00
N ASP A 334 -1.09 11.90 18.26
CA ASP A 334 -0.21 11.74 19.44
C ASP A 334 0.10 10.26 19.74
N LYS A 335 -0.58 9.32 19.07
CA LYS A 335 -0.45 7.87 19.29
C LYS A 335 0.02 7.10 18.07
N LEU A 336 0.48 7.78 17.02
CA LEU A 336 1.02 7.11 15.84
C LEU A 336 2.28 6.33 16.20
N THR A 337 2.32 5.08 15.77
CA THR A 337 3.49 4.22 15.86
C THR A 337 4.59 4.67 14.89
N ASP A 338 5.82 4.18 15.06
CA ASP A 338 6.91 4.50 14.12
C ASP A 338 6.60 4.00 12.69
N GLU A 339 5.93 2.85 12.53
CA GLU A 339 5.48 2.37 11.20
C GLU A 339 4.43 3.30 10.57
N GLU A 340 3.54 3.88 11.38
CA GLU A 340 2.55 4.86 10.90
C GLU A 340 3.23 6.20 10.56
N LEU A 341 4.15 6.68 11.40
CA LEU A 341 4.92 7.90 11.14
C LEU A 341 5.76 7.77 9.87
N LEU A 342 6.28 6.58 9.60
CA LEU A 342 7.06 6.26 8.40
C LEU A 342 6.26 6.50 7.11
N ILE A 343 4.94 6.30 7.13
CA ILE A 343 4.06 6.47 5.95
C ILE A 343 3.29 7.79 5.94
N CYS A 344 3.61 8.73 6.83
CA CYS A 344 3.06 10.09 6.78
C CYS A 344 3.45 10.80 5.47
N SER A 345 2.54 11.65 4.98
CA SER A 345 2.73 12.44 3.76
C SER A 345 4.02 13.26 3.83
N GLY A 346 4.86 13.18 2.79
CA GLY A 346 6.09 13.97 2.70
C GLY A 346 5.88 15.44 2.32
N THR A 347 4.63 15.86 2.13
CA THR A 347 4.27 17.21 1.69
C THR A 347 3.19 17.82 2.57
N VAL A 348 3.23 19.13 2.76
CA VAL A 348 2.24 19.91 3.51
C VAL A 348 1.60 20.99 2.64
N PRO A 349 0.32 21.32 2.85
CA PRO A 349 -0.33 22.43 2.17
C PRO A 349 0.32 23.76 2.55
N ALA A 350 0.61 24.60 1.56
CA ALA A 350 1.26 25.88 1.77
C ALA A 350 0.82 26.93 0.73
N ILE A 351 1.13 28.19 1.03
CA ILE A 351 0.90 29.34 0.15
C ILE A 351 2.12 30.26 0.17
N THR A 352 2.51 30.81 -0.99
CA THR A 352 3.56 31.82 -1.06
C THR A 352 3.08 33.15 -0.49
N MET A 353 3.91 33.80 0.32
CA MET A 353 3.61 35.14 0.82
C MET A 353 3.64 36.19 -0.30
N SER A 354 4.48 35.98 -1.31
CA SER A 354 4.47 36.76 -2.54
C SER A 354 3.60 36.08 -3.60
N GLY A 355 2.61 36.81 -4.13
CA GLY A 355 1.74 36.33 -5.21
C GLY A 355 0.63 35.37 -4.81
N GLY A 356 0.62 34.81 -3.59
CA GLY A 356 -0.50 34.02 -3.07
C GLY A 356 -0.74 32.69 -3.79
N THR A 357 0.30 32.10 -4.39
CA THR A 357 0.17 30.79 -5.08
C THR A 357 0.11 29.66 -4.06
N MET A 358 -0.83 28.74 -4.21
CA MET A 358 -1.05 27.59 -3.31
C MET A 358 -0.51 26.30 -3.92
N GLY A 359 -0.04 25.41 -3.06
CA GLY A 359 0.51 24.12 -3.47
C GLY A 359 0.82 23.20 -2.30
N ALA A 360 1.46 22.08 -2.61
CA ALA A 360 2.00 21.14 -1.64
C ALA A 360 3.54 21.24 -1.61
N ALA A 361 4.07 21.70 -0.48
CA ALA A 361 5.49 21.87 -0.23
C ALA A 361 6.07 20.60 0.39
N ALA A 362 7.19 20.09 -0.16
CA ALA A 362 7.97 19.05 0.49
C ALA A 362 8.54 19.50 1.83
N ILE A 363 8.33 18.71 2.89
CA ILE A 363 8.78 19.03 4.25
C ILE A 363 10.31 19.14 4.31
N ASP A 364 11.02 18.27 3.59
CA ASP A 364 12.49 18.24 3.52
C ASP A 364 13.11 19.56 2.98
N CYS A 365 12.29 20.40 2.33
CA CYS A 365 12.67 21.68 1.73
C CYS A 365 12.26 22.90 2.57
N LEU A 366 11.69 22.70 3.76
CA LEU A 366 11.37 23.79 4.69
C LEU A 366 12.64 24.24 5.42
N ARG A 367 12.80 25.55 5.58
CA ARG A 367 13.89 26.18 6.32
C ARG A 367 13.31 27.23 7.26
N PRO A 368 13.88 27.38 8.47
CA PRO A 368 13.55 28.50 9.33
C PRO A 368 13.69 29.81 8.56
N VAL A 369 12.74 30.73 8.73
CA VAL A 369 12.84 32.04 8.08
C VAL A 369 14.00 32.82 8.69
N GLU A 370 14.98 33.20 7.86
CA GLU A 370 15.96 34.20 8.25
C GLU A 370 15.34 35.59 8.15
N TRP A 371 14.90 36.08 9.30
CA TRP A 371 14.41 37.43 9.44
C TRP A 371 15.61 38.39 9.47
N ARG A 372 15.69 39.28 8.47
CA ARG A 372 16.65 40.39 8.52
C ARG A 372 16.25 41.33 9.66
N ASP A 373 17.20 41.66 10.51
CA ASP A 373 16.98 42.65 11.56
C ASP A 373 16.63 44.01 10.93
N ILE A 374 15.45 44.51 11.30
CA ILE A 374 14.93 45.80 10.82
C ILE A 374 15.74 46.98 11.40
N SER A 375 16.64 46.73 12.36
CA SER A 375 17.64 47.72 12.78
C SER A 375 18.49 48.23 11.61
N VAL A 376 18.65 47.44 10.54
CA VAL A 376 19.27 47.87 9.29
C VAL A 376 18.42 48.93 8.57
N ALA A 377 17.08 48.86 8.67
CA ALA A 377 16.17 49.86 8.13
C ALA A 377 16.16 51.17 8.92
N LYS A 378 16.59 51.19 10.19
CA LYS A 378 16.81 52.44 10.94
C LYS A 378 17.94 53.28 10.34
N ASN A 379 18.90 52.64 9.67
CA ASN A 379 20.02 53.30 8.97
C ASN A 379 19.70 53.64 7.51
N VAL A 380 18.57 53.16 6.99
CA VAL A 380 18.02 53.63 5.72
C VAL A 380 17.30 54.94 6.04
N GLY A 381 17.58 56.01 5.29
CA GLY A 381 17.00 57.35 5.48
C GLY A 381 15.49 57.42 5.20
N LEU A 382 14.71 56.55 5.84
CA LEU A 382 13.26 56.51 5.79
C LEU A 382 12.70 57.75 6.52
N ALA A 383 11.66 58.34 5.94
CA ALA A 383 10.93 59.44 6.55
C ALA A 383 10.29 58.99 7.88
N ASP A 384 10.19 59.91 8.85
CA ASP A 384 9.83 59.59 10.24
C ASP A 384 8.40 59.04 10.39
N ASP A 385 7.50 59.44 9.49
CA ASP A 385 6.14 58.93 9.36
C ASP A 385 6.10 57.45 8.93
N THR A 386 7.07 57.02 8.12
CA THR A 386 7.23 55.61 7.71
C THR A 386 7.74 54.77 8.88
N LYS A 387 8.69 55.30 9.66
CA LYS A 387 9.20 54.64 10.88
C LYS A 387 8.12 54.47 11.94
N ALA A 388 7.29 55.49 12.16
CA ALA A 388 6.17 55.42 13.11
C ALA A 388 5.12 54.36 12.70
N LYS A 389 4.79 54.28 11.40
CA LYS A 389 3.89 53.23 10.88
C LYS A 389 4.50 51.84 11.05
N MET A 390 5.79 51.66 10.77
CA MET A 390 6.49 50.39 11.00
C MET A 390 6.43 49.98 12.47
N GLU A 391 6.63 50.91 13.40
CA GLU A 391 6.61 50.64 14.84
C GLU A 391 5.23 50.16 15.33
N ILE A 392 4.15 50.74 14.79
CA ILE A 392 2.77 50.29 15.07
C ILE A 392 2.55 48.87 14.53
N VAL A 393 2.95 48.60 13.28
CA VAL A 393 2.84 47.25 12.70
C VAL A 393 3.66 46.25 13.52
N MET A 394 4.80 46.67 14.11
CA MET A 394 5.64 45.84 14.98
C MET A 394 4.96 45.49 16.30
N GLN A 395 4.25 46.43 16.91
CA GLN A 395 3.49 46.13 18.12
C GLN A 395 2.31 45.20 17.83
N VAL A 396 1.62 45.39 16.71
CA VAL A 396 0.51 44.52 16.30
C VAL A 396 1.00 43.10 15.99
N ALA A 397 2.12 42.96 15.27
CA ALA A 397 2.75 41.66 15.03
C ALA A 397 3.19 41.00 16.35
N LYS A 398 3.81 41.75 17.27
CA LYS A 398 4.19 41.25 18.60
C LYS A 398 3.03 40.73 19.42
N ALA A 399 1.88 41.39 19.34
CA ALA A 399 0.68 40.99 20.07
C ALA A 399 -0.06 39.81 19.41
N GLY A 400 -0.01 39.70 18.07
CA GLY A 400 -0.74 38.68 17.31
C GLY A 400 -0.02 37.33 17.11
N PHE A 401 1.31 37.30 17.09
CA PHE A 401 2.09 36.10 16.71
C PHE A 401 2.57 35.22 17.88
N GLY A 402 2.26 35.56 19.14
CA GLY A 402 2.72 34.79 20.30
C GLY A 402 4.25 34.68 20.39
N HIS A 403 4.77 33.73 21.19
CA HIS A 403 6.23 33.55 21.40
C HIS A 403 7.04 33.15 20.14
N GLN A 404 6.43 33.05 18.96
CA GLN A 404 7.17 32.99 17.71
C GLN A 404 7.61 34.41 17.32
N GLN A 405 8.92 34.60 17.24
CA GLN A 405 9.62 35.86 17.05
C GLN A 405 8.87 36.83 16.12
N SER A 406 8.41 37.90 16.74
CA SER A 406 7.59 38.92 16.10
C SER A 406 8.40 39.69 15.06
N THR A 407 8.25 39.32 13.80
CA THR A 407 8.86 40.03 12.67
C THR A 407 7.79 40.58 11.76
N VAL A 408 7.85 41.90 11.54
CA VAL A 408 6.97 42.60 10.61
C VAL A 408 7.48 42.47 9.19
N ILE A 409 6.55 42.15 8.31
CA ILE A 409 6.69 42.05 6.87
C ILE A 409 6.79 43.47 6.29
N LEU A 410 7.89 43.79 5.60
CA LEU A 410 7.92 44.87 4.63
C LEU A 410 7.66 44.28 3.25
N PHE A 411 6.51 44.63 2.67
CA PHE A 411 6.31 44.51 1.24
C PHE A 411 7.07 45.68 0.60
N GLN A 412 7.99 45.37 -0.33
CA GLN A 412 8.60 46.36 -1.20
C GLN A 412 7.82 46.43 -2.50
#